data_AF-A0A3P7EI06-F1
#
_entry.id   AF-A0A3P7EI06-F1
#
_cell.length_a   1.000
_cell.length_b   1.000
_cell.length_c   1.000
_cell.angle_alpha   90.00
_cell.angle_beta   90.00
_cell.angle_gamma   90.00
#
_symmetry.space_group_name_H-M   'P 1'
#
loop_
_entity.id
_entity.type
_entity.pdbx_description
1 polymer ?
#
loop_
_entity_poly.entity_id
_entity_poly.type
_entity_poly.pdbx_seq_one_letter_code
_entity_poly.pdbx_strand_id
1 'polypeptide(L)'
;MDMGNDDTDNLGGAFRQGFLCPFCMQDLGDLVTLHVHVEKHHPKSAPADYSLDHFKGIFDKAKQKISHIDAFFLIGDANSSNGGAAAVSRSVSSMANGRVEKLSHATHAFTFFQDLGITRSHTNFYLKCRSPCINDAAVKTNSLIIRLDKLINQCPSDSNKRKAFERETVPWVTDRDVLRCRTCSMKFSLTKRRHHCRLCGEIICHACSKFLAFVDARISFKLSLL
;
A
#
# COMPACT_ATOMS: atom_id res chain seq x y z
N MET A 1 -14.73 -28.27 30.22
CA MET A 1 -15.44 -28.34 28.93
C MET A 1 -14.86 -27.22 28.09
N ASP A 2 -14.21 -27.61 27.00
CA ASP A 2 -13.44 -26.74 26.11
C ASP A 2 -14.41 -25.84 25.34
N MET A 3 -14.25 -24.52 25.47
CA MET A 3 -15.09 -23.54 24.80
C MET A 3 -14.54 -23.38 23.38
N GLY A 4 -14.99 -24.25 22.48
CA GLY A 4 -14.70 -24.15 21.05
C GLY A 4 -15.12 -22.79 20.51
N ASN A 5 -14.14 -22.04 20.02
CA ASN A 5 -14.35 -20.79 19.29
C ASN A 5 -14.83 -21.15 17.88
N ASP A 6 -16.14 -21.27 17.71
CA ASP A 6 -16.80 -21.56 16.44
C ASP A 6 -16.94 -20.26 15.63
N ASP A 7 -15.85 -19.86 14.99
CA ASP A 7 -15.80 -18.73 14.05
C ASP A 7 -16.45 -19.14 12.71
N THR A 8 -17.76 -19.39 12.69
CA THR A 8 -18.53 -19.50 11.43
C THR A 8 -19.47 -18.33 11.27
N ASP A 9 -18.92 -17.12 11.18
CA ASP A 9 -19.62 -15.98 10.60
C ASP A 9 -19.72 -16.19 9.08
N ASN A 10 -20.71 -16.99 8.71
CA ASN A 10 -21.26 -17.14 7.37
C ASN A 10 -22.04 -15.86 7.03
N LEU A 11 -21.32 -14.79 6.67
CA LEU A 11 -21.96 -13.59 6.14
C LEU A 11 -21.04 -12.84 5.16
N GLY A 12 -21.42 -12.86 3.88
CA GLY A 12 -21.12 -11.82 2.91
C GLY A 12 -19.64 -11.60 2.60
N GLY A 13 -19.09 -12.40 1.68
CA GLY A 13 -17.89 -12.09 0.88
C GLY A 13 -16.91 -11.15 1.57
N ALA A 14 -16.35 -11.56 2.71
CA ALA A 14 -15.45 -10.72 3.48
C ALA A 14 -14.26 -10.37 2.57
N PHE A 15 -14.18 -9.11 2.17
CA PHE A 15 -13.00 -8.59 1.48
C PHE A 15 -11.81 -8.78 2.42
N ARG A 16 -11.04 -9.84 2.21
CA ARG A 16 -9.82 -10.09 2.96
C ARG A 16 -8.82 -9.02 2.51
N GLN A 17 -8.47 -8.11 3.43
CA GLN A 17 -7.45 -7.09 3.23
C GLN A 17 -6.24 -7.47 4.07
N GLY A 18 -5.08 -7.66 3.44
CA GLY A 18 -3.88 -8.11 4.15
C GLY A 18 -2.78 -8.54 3.19
N PHE A 19 -1.75 -9.18 3.75
CA PHE A 19 -0.64 -9.75 2.98
C PHE A 19 -1.04 -11.16 2.52
N LEU A 20 -2.03 -11.21 1.62
CA LEU A 20 -2.58 -12.44 1.08
C LEU A 20 -1.65 -13.00 0.00
N CYS A 21 -1.36 -14.29 0.09
CA CYS A 21 -0.72 -15.02 -1.00
C CYS A 21 -1.63 -15.01 -2.24
N PRO A 22 -1.16 -14.53 -3.41
CA PRO A 22 -1.96 -14.52 -4.63
C PRO A 22 -2.36 -15.92 -5.13
N PHE A 23 -1.66 -16.97 -4.70
CA PHE A 23 -1.83 -18.33 -5.19
C PHE A 23 -2.77 -19.16 -4.30
N CYS A 24 -2.63 -19.08 -2.97
CA CYS A 24 -3.45 -19.85 -2.02
C CYS A 24 -4.42 -19.00 -1.20
N MET A 25 -4.42 -17.67 -1.38
CA MET A 25 -5.24 -16.69 -0.64
C MET A 25 -5.06 -16.74 0.88
N GLN A 26 -3.96 -17.33 1.37
CA GLN A 26 -3.62 -17.35 2.79
C GLN A 26 -3.10 -15.97 3.22
N ASP A 27 -3.65 -15.43 4.32
CA ASP A 27 -3.14 -14.19 4.93
C ASP A 27 -1.92 -14.51 5.77
N LEU A 28 -0.82 -13.82 5.48
CA LEU A 28 0.48 -14.03 6.10
C LEU A 28 0.89 -12.87 7.00
N GLY A 29 0.05 -11.83 7.09
CA GLY A 29 0.16 -10.74 8.07
C GLY A 29 1.23 -9.69 7.79
N ASP A 30 2.33 -10.03 7.13
CA ASP A 30 3.39 -9.10 6.75
C ASP A 30 4.09 -9.48 5.43
N LEU A 31 4.83 -8.51 4.87
CA LEU A 31 5.50 -8.65 3.58
C LEU A 31 6.58 -9.75 3.58
N VAL A 32 7.31 -9.92 4.69
CA VAL A 32 8.44 -10.85 4.75
C VAL A 32 7.93 -12.29 4.76
N THR A 33 6.95 -12.59 5.61
CA THR A 33 6.34 -13.92 5.68
C THR A 33 5.60 -14.29 4.40
N LEU A 34 4.94 -13.31 3.77
CA LEU A 34 4.36 -13.47 2.42
C LEU A 34 5.39 -13.90 1.38
N HIS A 35 6.53 -13.22 1.34
CA HIS A 35 7.57 -13.52 0.37
C HIS A 35 8.16 -14.92 0.57
N VAL A 36 8.50 -15.26 1.82
CA VAL A 36 9.03 -16.59 2.18
C VAL A 36 8.03 -17.70 1.85
N HIS A 37 6.73 -17.46 2.10
CA HIS A 37 5.69 -18.42 1.74
C HIS A 37 5.61 -18.63 0.23
N VAL A 38 5.60 -17.56 -0.57
CA VAL A 38 5.55 -17.66 -2.03
C VAL A 38 6.76 -18.44 -2.56
N GLU A 39 7.97 -18.17 -2.05
CA GLU A 39 9.17 -18.89 -2.47
C GLU A 39 9.13 -20.39 -2.10
N LYS A 40 8.59 -20.73 -0.93
CA LYS A 40 8.53 -22.12 -0.44
C LYS A 40 7.38 -22.94 -1.03
N HIS A 41 6.19 -22.35 -1.11
CA HIS A 41 4.96 -23.05 -1.50
C HIS A 41 4.61 -22.85 -2.98
N HIS A 42 5.14 -21.81 -3.62
CA HIS A 42 4.93 -21.50 -5.04
C HIS A 42 6.26 -21.25 -5.77
N PRO A 43 7.21 -22.22 -5.71
CA PRO A 43 8.49 -22.07 -6.39
C PRO A 43 8.29 -21.93 -7.90
N LYS A 44 9.10 -21.09 -8.54
CA LYS A 44 9.06 -20.82 -10.00
C LYS A 44 9.53 -21.99 -10.88
N SER A 45 9.75 -23.18 -10.32
CA SER A 45 10.40 -24.30 -10.99
C SER A 45 9.38 -25.26 -11.63
N ALA A 46 8.89 -24.92 -12.81
CA ALA A 46 8.59 -25.80 -13.96
C ALA A 46 7.68 -25.05 -14.95
N PRO A 47 7.94 -25.06 -16.28
CA PRO A 47 7.28 -24.16 -17.23
C PRO A 47 5.88 -24.62 -17.68
N ALA A 48 5.09 -25.26 -16.82
CA ALA A 48 3.79 -25.79 -17.20
C ALA A 48 2.77 -25.67 -16.07
N ASP A 49 2.43 -24.44 -15.65
CA ASP A 49 1.04 -24.19 -15.28
C ASP A 49 0.66 -22.72 -15.53
N TYR A 50 -0.38 -22.56 -16.33
CA TYR A 50 -0.73 -21.44 -17.20
C TYR A 50 -0.97 -20.07 -16.54
N SER A 51 -0.81 -19.94 -15.22
CA SER A 51 -1.34 -18.81 -14.45
C SER A 51 -0.30 -17.74 -14.06
N LEU A 52 0.99 -18.11 -13.99
CA LEU A 52 2.06 -17.18 -13.56
C LEU A 52 2.33 -16.08 -14.61
N ASP A 53 2.29 -16.44 -15.90
CA ASP A 53 2.55 -15.49 -16.99
C ASP A 53 1.45 -14.42 -17.11
N HIS A 54 0.22 -14.73 -16.69
CA HIS A 54 -0.89 -13.77 -16.73
C HIS A 54 -0.64 -12.60 -15.77
N PHE A 55 -0.30 -12.88 -14.51
CA PHE A 55 -0.03 -11.82 -13.53
C PHE A 55 1.31 -11.10 -13.79
N LYS A 56 2.33 -11.82 -14.26
CA LYS A 56 3.62 -11.22 -14.58
C LYS A 56 3.49 -10.20 -15.72
N GLY A 57 2.74 -10.53 -16.78
CA GLY A 57 2.47 -9.61 -17.89
C GLY A 57 1.65 -8.38 -17.48
N ILE A 58 0.75 -8.51 -16.50
CA ILE A 58 -0.01 -7.37 -15.94
C ILE A 58 0.93 -6.44 -15.16
N PHE A 59 1.85 -7.00 -14.37
CA PHE A 59 2.78 -6.21 -13.57
C PHE A 59 3.83 -5.48 -14.41
N ASP A 60 4.38 -6.13 -15.45
CA ASP A 60 5.38 -5.52 -16.33
C ASP A 60 4.78 -4.34 -17.13
N LYS A 61 3.53 -4.46 -17.61
CA LYS A 61 2.81 -3.36 -18.26
C LYS A 61 2.51 -2.21 -17.30
N ALA A 62 2.15 -2.51 -16.06
CA ALA A 62 1.92 -1.49 -15.03
C ALA A 62 3.23 -0.76 -14.67
N LYS A 63 4.33 -1.51 -14.52
CA LYS A 63 5.65 -0.97 -14.20
C LYS A 63 6.16 -0.02 -15.28
N GLN A 64 5.95 -0.36 -16.56
CA GLN A 64 6.35 0.50 -17.69
C GLN A 64 5.55 1.81 -17.76
N LYS A 65 4.31 1.84 -17.24
CA LYS A 65 3.49 3.07 -17.20
C LYS A 65 3.80 3.95 -16.00
N ILE A 66 4.23 3.38 -14.88
CA ILE A 66 4.54 4.16 -13.67
C ILE A 66 5.86 4.91 -13.82
N SER A 67 6.86 4.38 -14.53
CA SER A 67 8.15 5.05 -14.71
C SER A 67 8.09 6.37 -15.50
N HIS A 68 7.01 6.63 -16.24
CA HIS A 68 6.87 7.87 -17.03
C HIS A 68 6.12 8.99 -16.27
N ILE A 69 5.56 8.71 -15.09
CA ILE A 69 4.81 9.72 -14.33
C ILE A 69 5.76 10.65 -13.55
N ASP A 70 6.94 10.17 -13.15
CA ASP A 70 7.91 11.00 -12.41
C ASP A 70 8.54 12.11 -13.26
N ALA A 71 8.40 12.08 -14.60
CA ALA A 71 8.91 13.14 -15.47
C ALA A 71 7.90 14.27 -15.73
N PHE A 72 6.61 14.11 -15.42
CA PHE A 72 5.59 15.08 -15.83
C PHE A 72 5.16 16.05 -14.71
N PHE A 73 5.49 15.76 -13.44
CA PHE A 73 5.03 16.59 -12.32
C PHE A 73 5.87 17.84 -12.02
N LEU A 74 6.90 18.14 -12.82
CA LEU A 74 7.69 19.37 -12.66
C LEU A 74 7.19 20.58 -13.45
N ILE A 75 5.96 20.56 -13.98
CA ILE A 75 5.33 21.77 -14.50
C ILE A 75 4.24 22.18 -13.50
N GLY A 76 4.65 22.97 -12.52
CA GLY A 76 3.73 23.75 -11.72
C GLY A 76 3.12 24.83 -12.59
N ASP A 77 1.86 24.68 -12.95
CA ASP A 77 1.03 25.79 -13.38
C ASP A 77 -0.32 25.72 -12.67
N ALA A 78 -0.50 26.68 -11.78
CA ALA A 78 -1.77 26.99 -11.16
C ALA A 78 -2.72 27.57 -12.21
N ASN A 79 -3.73 26.81 -12.65
CA ASN A 79 -5.06 27.39 -12.86
C ASN A 79 -6.16 26.36 -13.16
N SER A 80 -7.28 26.61 -12.49
CA SER A 80 -8.65 26.44 -12.97
C SER A 80 -9.17 25.05 -13.34
N SER A 81 -9.98 24.54 -12.43
CA SER A 81 -11.21 23.78 -12.70
C SER A 81 -11.78 23.93 -14.11
N ASN A 82 -11.82 22.83 -14.87
CA ASN A 82 -13.06 22.33 -15.47
C ASN A 82 -12.86 20.94 -16.07
N GLY A 83 -13.85 20.08 -15.85
CA GLY A 83 -13.91 18.74 -16.41
C GLY A 83 -13.97 18.75 -17.93
N GLY A 84 -13.26 17.81 -18.54
CA GLY A 84 -13.27 17.58 -19.97
C GLY A 84 -12.36 16.41 -20.29
N ALA A 85 -12.91 15.21 -20.30
CA ALA A 85 -12.23 14.00 -20.73
C ALA A 85 -11.94 14.10 -22.24
N ALA A 86 -10.82 14.71 -22.61
CA ALA A 86 -10.38 14.78 -24.00
C ALA A 86 -9.84 13.40 -24.44
N ALA A 87 -10.55 12.79 -25.37
CA ALA A 87 -10.19 11.54 -26.02
C ALA A 87 -8.85 11.69 -26.76
N VAL A 88 -7.88 10.84 -26.44
CA VAL A 88 -6.58 10.81 -27.12
C VAL A 88 -6.71 10.00 -28.40
N SER A 89 -7.01 10.67 -29.51
CA SER A 89 -6.93 10.07 -30.86
C SER A 89 -5.46 9.80 -31.21
N ARG A 90 -5.08 8.52 -31.27
CA ARG A 90 -3.77 8.08 -31.76
C ARG A 90 -3.91 7.56 -33.19
N SER A 91 -3.56 8.40 -34.15
CA SER A 91 -3.42 8.01 -35.56
C SER A 91 -2.13 7.20 -35.72
N VAL A 92 -2.25 5.92 -36.07
CA VAL A 92 -1.11 5.08 -36.45
C VAL A 92 -0.95 5.13 -37.96
N SER A 93 -0.05 5.99 -38.44
CA SER A 93 0.41 6.00 -39.82
C SER A 93 1.58 5.04 -39.94
N SER A 94 1.46 3.94 -40.72
CA SER A 94 2.62 3.13 -41.07
C SER A 94 2.44 2.36 -42.38
N MET A 95 3.09 2.91 -43.40
CA MET A 95 3.91 2.25 -44.41
C MET A 95 3.25 1.26 -45.38
N ALA A 96 2.90 1.79 -46.55
CA ALA A 96 2.91 1.06 -47.80
C ALA A 96 4.37 0.72 -48.16
N ASN A 97 4.70 -0.56 -48.37
CA ASN A 97 5.75 -1.02 -49.28
C ASN A 97 5.78 -2.55 -49.33
N GLY A 98 5.99 -3.10 -50.53
CA GLY A 98 6.48 -4.48 -50.67
C GLY A 98 5.55 -5.44 -51.40
N ARG A 99 5.63 -5.39 -52.73
CA ARG A 99 5.08 -6.37 -53.68
C ARG A 99 5.94 -7.64 -53.65
N VAL A 100 5.46 -8.73 -53.04
CA VAL A 100 6.07 -10.07 -53.19
C VAL A 100 4.99 -11.16 -53.25
N GLU A 101 4.88 -11.75 -54.43
CA GLU A 101 4.74 -13.18 -54.76
C GLU A 101 3.79 -14.08 -53.94
N LYS A 102 2.58 -14.23 -54.50
CA LYS A 102 1.93 -15.50 -54.89
C LYS A 102 2.46 -16.78 -54.21
N LEU A 103 2.08 -17.01 -52.95
CA LEU A 103 2.09 -18.35 -52.37
C LEU A 103 0.64 -18.78 -52.07
N SER A 104 0.20 -19.81 -52.79
CA SER A 104 -1.14 -20.36 -52.87
C SER A 104 -1.61 -21.14 -51.63
N HIS A 105 -1.08 -20.84 -50.46
CA HIS A 105 -1.64 -21.34 -49.23
C HIS A 105 -2.62 -20.30 -48.73
N ALA A 106 -3.90 -20.65 -48.84
CA ALA A 106 -5.01 -19.98 -48.18
C ALA A 106 -4.87 -20.07 -46.65
N THR A 107 -3.79 -19.53 -46.09
CA THR A 107 -3.85 -18.86 -44.80
C THR A 107 -4.86 -17.76 -45.01
N HIS A 108 -6.11 -18.09 -44.72
CA HIS A 108 -7.19 -17.16 -44.50
C HIS A 108 -6.57 -16.05 -43.66
N ALA A 109 -6.19 -14.95 -44.33
CA ALA A 109 -5.67 -13.77 -43.68
C ALA A 109 -6.89 -13.28 -42.91
N PHE A 110 -6.98 -13.76 -41.68
CA PHE A 110 -8.06 -13.53 -40.75
C PHE A 110 -7.87 -12.10 -40.24
N THR A 111 -7.91 -11.15 -41.17
CA THR A 111 -8.02 -9.72 -40.91
C THR A 111 -9.48 -9.44 -40.62
N PHE A 112 -10.10 -10.23 -39.74
CA PHE A 112 -11.35 -9.82 -39.14
C PHE A 112 -10.94 -8.73 -38.16
N PHE A 113 -11.07 -7.49 -38.60
CA PHE A 113 -11.13 -6.34 -37.70
C PHE A 113 -12.27 -6.65 -36.72
N GLN A 114 -11.93 -7.26 -35.59
CA GLN A 114 -12.89 -7.44 -34.51
C GLN A 114 -13.10 -6.06 -33.91
N ASP A 115 -14.29 -5.51 -34.14
CA ASP A 115 -14.73 -4.33 -33.41
C ASP A 115 -14.61 -4.61 -31.92
N LEU A 116 -14.07 -3.64 -31.20
CA LEU A 116 -13.89 -3.74 -29.76
C LEU A 116 -15.23 -4.13 -29.13
N GLY A 117 -15.25 -5.29 -28.48
CA GLY A 117 -16.41 -5.73 -27.72
C GLY A 117 -16.78 -4.71 -26.65
N ILE A 118 -17.94 -4.92 -26.04
CA ILE A 118 -18.42 -4.08 -24.95
C ILE A 118 -17.38 -4.04 -23.83
N THR A 119 -16.74 -2.88 -23.65
CA THR A 119 -15.82 -2.65 -22.54
C THR A 119 -16.60 -2.17 -21.33
N ARG A 120 -16.29 -2.71 -20.15
CA ARG A 120 -16.81 -2.26 -18.85
C ARG A 120 -15.64 -1.89 -17.96
N SER A 121 -15.74 -0.76 -17.27
CA SER A 121 -14.77 -0.34 -16.26
C SER A 121 -15.36 -0.45 -14.87
N HIS A 122 -14.69 -1.21 -14.01
CA HIS A 122 -15.03 -1.34 -12.59
C HIS A 122 -14.17 -0.43 -11.70
N THR A 123 -13.41 0.51 -12.28
CA THR A 123 -12.49 1.39 -11.55
C THR A 123 -13.20 2.20 -10.46
N ASN A 124 -14.38 2.76 -10.76
CA ASN A 124 -15.14 3.54 -9.78
C ASN A 124 -15.62 2.69 -8.59
N PHE A 125 -16.04 1.45 -8.85
CA PHE A 125 -16.40 0.50 -7.79
C PHE A 125 -15.19 0.17 -6.91
N TYR A 126 -14.05 -0.15 -7.54
CA TYR A 126 -12.80 -0.43 -6.84
C TYR A 126 -12.35 0.76 -5.96
N LEU A 127 -12.34 1.98 -6.51
CA LEU A 127 -11.96 3.19 -5.78
C LEU A 127 -12.90 3.43 -4.60
N LYS A 128 -14.22 3.22 -4.78
CA LYS A 128 -15.20 3.35 -3.71
C LYS A 128 -14.94 2.35 -2.58
N CYS A 129 -14.67 1.10 -2.90
CA CYS A 129 -14.36 0.07 -1.91
C CYS A 129 -13.02 0.34 -1.19
N ARG A 130 -12.01 0.87 -1.90
CA ARG A 130 -10.66 1.10 -1.37
C ARG A 130 -10.52 2.41 -0.58
N SER A 131 -11.28 3.44 -0.94
CA SER A 131 -11.20 4.80 -0.38
C SER A 131 -11.25 4.83 1.16
N PRO A 132 -12.16 4.12 1.86
CA PRO A 132 -12.23 4.13 3.32
C PRO A 132 -10.93 3.68 3.99
N CYS A 133 -10.30 2.60 3.51
CA CYS A 133 -9.07 2.08 4.08
C CYS A 133 -7.88 3.02 3.85
N ILE A 134 -7.79 3.62 2.65
CA ILE A 134 -6.76 4.63 2.37
C ILE A 134 -6.97 5.84 3.27
N ASN A 135 -8.20 6.33 3.39
CA ASN A 135 -8.51 7.51 4.17
C ASN A 135 -8.19 7.29 5.66
N ASP A 136 -8.54 6.13 6.23
CA ASP A 136 -8.17 5.76 7.60
C ASP A 136 -6.64 5.72 7.79
N ALA A 137 -5.92 5.09 6.87
CA ALA A 137 -4.45 5.07 6.91
C ALA A 137 -3.84 6.48 6.79
N ALA A 138 -4.41 7.33 5.93
CA ALA A 138 -3.99 8.71 5.75
C ALA A 138 -4.26 9.54 7.01
N VAL A 139 -5.44 9.42 7.62
CA VAL A 139 -5.80 10.11 8.87
C VAL A 139 -4.87 9.69 10.00
N LYS A 140 -4.58 8.40 10.14
CA LYS A 140 -3.62 7.89 11.14
C LYS A 140 -2.23 8.48 10.94
N THR A 141 -1.75 8.48 9.69
CA THR A 141 -0.42 9.02 9.35
C THR A 141 -0.36 10.54 9.59
N ASN A 142 -1.35 11.29 9.10
CA ASN A 142 -1.45 12.73 9.27
C ASN A 142 -1.53 13.12 10.75
N SER A 143 -2.25 12.32 11.56
CA SER A 143 -2.30 12.53 13.02
C SER A 143 -0.93 12.40 13.66
N LEU A 144 -0.09 11.46 13.22
CA LEU A 144 1.28 11.32 13.74
C LEU A 144 2.17 12.49 13.30
N ILE A 145 2.03 12.97 12.06
CA ILE A 145 2.77 14.14 11.57
C ILE A 145 2.45 15.38 12.40
N ILE A 146 1.16 15.65 12.64
CA ILE A 146 0.71 16.78 13.46
C ILE A 146 1.22 16.66 14.90
N ARG A 147 1.15 15.47 15.50
CA ARG A 147 1.68 15.24 16.85
C ARG A 147 3.19 15.47 16.89
N LEU A 148 3.92 14.99 15.89
CA LEU A 148 5.37 15.18 15.79
C LEU A 148 5.72 16.66 15.74
N ASP A 149 5.03 17.43 14.89
CA ASP A 149 5.22 18.89 14.80
C ASP A 149 5.00 19.57 16.14
N LYS A 150 3.88 19.29 16.81
CA LYS A 150 3.58 19.84 18.15
C LYS A 150 4.70 19.51 19.15
N LEU A 151 5.15 18.25 19.19
CA LEU A 151 6.19 17.81 20.11
C LEU A 151 7.57 18.42 19.82
N ILE A 152 7.91 18.72 18.56
CA ILE A 152 9.21 19.29 18.17
C ILE A 152 9.19 20.82 18.22
N ASN A 153 8.14 21.46 17.72
CA ASN A 153 8.11 22.90 17.46
C ASN A 153 7.34 23.71 18.52
N GLN A 154 6.43 23.08 19.26
CA GLN A 154 5.56 23.76 20.23
C GLN A 154 5.86 23.34 21.68
N CYS A 155 6.96 22.63 21.92
CA CYS A 155 7.36 22.15 23.24
C CYS A 155 7.77 23.29 24.19
N PRO A 156 7.16 23.40 25.39
CA PRO A 156 7.61 24.35 26.42
C PRO A 156 9.05 24.06 26.88
N SER A 157 9.78 25.12 27.28
CA SER A 157 11.14 25.00 27.82
C SER A 157 11.16 24.40 29.24
N ASP A 158 10.14 24.68 30.05
CA ASP A 158 10.05 24.18 31.43
C ASP A 158 9.82 22.66 31.46
N SER A 159 10.64 21.94 32.23
CA SER A 159 10.59 20.47 32.31
C SER A 159 9.21 19.91 32.71
N ASN A 160 8.58 20.51 33.73
CA ASN A 160 7.26 20.07 34.20
C ASN A 160 6.15 20.33 33.15
N LYS A 161 6.20 21.49 32.47
CA LYS A 161 5.24 21.85 31.43
C LYS A 161 5.41 20.98 30.19
N ARG A 162 6.65 20.64 29.84
CA ARG A 162 6.97 19.73 28.73
C ARG A 162 6.33 18.35 28.93
N LYS A 163 6.44 17.77 30.13
CA LYS A 163 5.83 16.46 30.43
C LYS A 163 4.30 16.50 30.39
N ALA A 164 3.69 17.60 30.86
CA ALA A 164 2.25 17.79 30.77
C ALA A 164 1.80 17.91 29.30
N PHE A 165 2.48 18.75 28.52
CA PHE A 165 2.22 18.97 27.09
C PHE A 165 2.33 17.67 26.28
N GLU A 166 3.34 16.83 26.56
CA GLU A 166 3.51 15.54 25.89
C GLU A 166 2.31 14.61 26.15
N ARG A 167 1.83 14.52 27.40
CA ARG A 167 0.68 13.68 27.78
C ARG A 167 -0.64 14.18 27.20
N GLU A 168 -0.79 15.48 27.06
CA GLU A 168 -1.96 16.09 26.43
C GLU A 168 -1.94 15.90 24.91
N THR A 169 -0.77 16.06 24.28
CA THR A 169 -0.62 15.93 22.83
C THR A 169 -0.78 14.49 22.35
N VAL A 170 -0.34 13.52 23.15
CA VAL A 170 -0.33 12.11 22.76
C VAL A 170 -1.16 11.28 23.73
N PRO A 171 -2.40 10.90 23.36
CA PRO A 171 -3.22 10.03 24.18
C PRO A 171 -2.63 8.63 24.22
N TRP A 172 -2.37 8.12 25.42
CA TRP A 172 -1.81 6.78 25.62
C TRP A 172 -2.92 5.74 25.68
N VAL A 173 -2.71 4.62 24.98
CA VAL A 173 -3.63 3.48 25.07
C VAL A 173 -3.45 2.75 26.41
N THR A 174 -4.52 2.09 26.85
CA THR A 174 -4.56 1.32 28.10
C THR A 174 -3.75 0.02 28.00
N ASP A 175 -2.95 -0.28 29.02
CA ASP A 175 -2.10 -1.47 29.05
C ASP A 175 -2.86 -2.80 29.07
N ARG A 176 -4.06 -2.79 29.65
CA ARG A 176 -4.82 -4.01 29.97
C ARG A 176 -5.19 -4.80 28.72
N ASP A 177 -5.45 -4.11 27.61
CA ASP A 177 -5.99 -4.73 26.39
C ASP A 177 -4.90 -5.01 25.35
N VAL A 178 -3.68 -4.50 25.55
CA VAL A 178 -2.57 -4.72 24.60
C VAL A 178 -1.76 -5.96 24.98
N LEU A 179 -2.03 -7.05 24.27
CA LEU A 179 -1.37 -8.35 24.45
C LEU A 179 -0.05 -8.48 23.67
N ARG A 180 0.13 -7.70 22.60
CA ARG A 180 1.27 -7.80 21.67
C ARG A 180 1.85 -6.43 21.36
N CYS A 181 3.16 -6.38 21.12
CA CYS A 181 3.83 -5.18 20.65
C CYS A 181 3.21 -4.72 19.32
N ARG A 182 2.80 -3.46 19.22
CA ARG A 182 2.15 -2.98 17.99
C ARG A 182 3.08 -2.95 16.77
N THR A 183 4.40 -2.90 16.99
CA THR A 183 5.40 -2.88 15.90
C THR A 183 5.81 -4.27 15.44
N CYS A 184 6.11 -5.20 16.35
CA CYS A 184 6.66 -6.52 16.00
C CYS A 184 5.70 -7.69 16.28
N SER A 185 4.48 -7.42 16.76
CA SER A 185 3.42 -8.41 17.04
C SER A 185 3.78 -9.53 18.04
N MET A 186 4.95 -9.44 18.68
CA MET A 186 5.39 -10.34 19.74
C MET A 186 4.55 -10.13 21.00
N LYS A 187 4.13 -11.22 21.64
CA LYS A 187 3.39 -11.19 22.91
C LYS A 187 4.25 -10.59 24.03
N PHE A 188 3.63 -9.79 24.88
CA PHE A 188 4.27 -9.30 26.10
C PHE A 188 4.37 -10.42 27.14
N SER A 189 5.42 -10.38 27.96
CA SER A 189 5.73 -11.38 28.99
C SER A 189 6.39 -10.71 30.19
N LEU A 190 6.74 -11.48 31.23
CA LEU A 190 7.45 -10.95 32.40
C LEU A 190 8.80 -10.31 32.02
N THR A 191 9.49 -10.87 31.02
CA THR A 191 10.76 -10.33 30.51
C THR A 191 10.57 -9.26 29.43
N LYS A 192 9.55 -9.39 28.58
CA LYS A 192 9.21 -8.40 27.54
C LYS A 192 8.13 -7.46 28.06
N ARG A 193 8.55 -6.34 28.64
CA ARG A 193 7.66 -5.33 29.24
C ARG A 193 7.03 -4.38 28.20
N ARG A 194 5.94 -3.76 28.62
CA ARG A 194 5.15 -2.77 27.86
C ARG A 194 5.74 -1.37 28.03
N HIS A 195 5.80 -0.62 26.94
CA HIS A 195 6.22 0.79 26.92
C HIS A 195 5.35 1.58 25.95
N HIS A 196 4.90 2.77 26.34
CA HIS A 196 4.16 3.65 25.42
C HIS A 196 5.10 4.38 24.46
N CYS A 197 4.74 4.46 23.19
CA CYS A 197 5.40 5.35 22.25
C CYS A 197 4.98 6.80 22.55
N ARG A 198 5.95 7.71 22.62
CA ARG A 198 5.71 9.12 22.96
C ARG A 198 5.16 9.94 21.79
N LEU A 199 5.07 9.33 20.60
CA LEU A 199 4.51 9.93 19.39
C LEU A 199 3.12 9.37 19.06
N CYS A 200 2.99 8.04 18.97
CA CYS A 200 1.71 7.42 18.61
C CYS A 200 0.82 7.07 19.80
N GLY A 201 1.38 6.95 21.01
CA GLY A 201 0.65 6.55 22.22
C GLY A 201 0.40 5.03 22.34
N GLU A 202 0.80 4.25 21.33
CA GLU A 202 0.63 2.80 21.31
C GLU A 202 1.67 2.08 22.17
N ILE A 203 1.38 0.83 22.53
CA ILE A 203 2.27 0.03 23.38
C ILE A 203 3.20 -0.84 22.54
N ILE A 204 4.50 -0.68 22.81
CA ILE A 204 5.61 -1.33 22.13
C ILE A 204 6.55 -1.98 23.15
N CYS A 205 7.41 -2.88 22.67
CA CYS A 205 8.48 -3.47 23.49
C CYS A 205 9.77 -2.64 23.41
N HIS A 206 10.70 -2.87 24.34
CA HIS A 206 11.97 -2.15 24.39
C HIS A 206 12.78 -2.22 23.08
N ALA A 207 12.83 -3.39 22.43
CA ALA A 207 13.54 -3.55 21.16
C ALA A 207 12.95 -2.68 20.03
N CYS A 208 11.64 -2.39 20.09
CA CYS A 208 10.93 -1.53 19.15
C CYS A 208 10.92 -0.06 19.57
N SER A 209 11.20 0.25 20.84
CA SER A 209 11.34 1.64 21.28
C SER A 209 12.64 2.23 20.74
N LYS A 210 12.51 3.18 19.83
CA LYS A 210 13.63 3.99 19.32
C LYS A 210 13.56 5.37 19.97
N PHE A 211 14.71 5.85 20.43
CA PHE A 211 14.85 7.17 21.01
C PHE A 211 15.60 8.03 20.01
N LEU A 212 15.05 9.21 19.73
CA LEU A 212 15.68 10.23 18.90
C LEU A 212 15.90 11.45 19.78
N ALA A 213 17.12 11.99 19.80
CA ALA A 213 17.39 13.21 20.53
C ALA A 213 16.60 14.37 19.92
N PHE A 214 16.13 15.30 20.77
CA PHE A 214 15.28 16.40 20.32
C PHE A 214 15.96 17.29 19.26
N VAL A 215 17.28 17.51 19.40
CA VAL A 215 18.07 18.29 18.44
C VAL A 215 18.11 17.58 17.08
N ASP A 216 18.40 16.28 17.06
CA ASP A 216 18.45 15.48 15.83
C ASP A 216 17.08 15.40 15.15
N ALA A 217 16.02 15.26 15.94
CA ALA A 217 14.64 15.28 15.45
C ALA A 217 14.32 16.60 14.73
N ARG A 218 14.70 17.74 15.33
CA ARG A 218 14.45 19.07 14.77
C ARG A 218 15.26 19.33 13.51
N ILE A 219 16.53 18.91 13.46
CA ILE A 219 17.37 19.02 12.27
C ILE A 219 16.81 18.16 11.13
N SER A 220 16.51 16.89 11.42
CA SER A 220 15.98 15.95 10.43
C SER A 220 14.64 16.42 9.86
N PHE A 221 13.75 16.93 10.72
CA PHE A 221 12.44 17.45 10.31
C PHE A 221 12.57 18.70 9.43
N LYS A 222 13.53 19.58 9.73
CA LYS A 222 13.77 20.78 8.92
C LYS A 222 14.44 20.46 7.58
N LEU A 223 15.35 19.49 7.55
CA LEU A 223 16.00 19.07 6.30
C LEU A 223 15.03 18.35 5.36
N SER A 224 14.05 17.61 5.87
CA SER A 224 13.02 16.97 5.02
C SER A 224 12.02 17.96 4.40
N LEU A 225 12.07 19.24 4.77
CA LEU A 225 11.24 20.32 4.21
C LEU A 225 12.00 21.20 3.20
N LEU A 226 13.32 20.99 3.03
CA LEU A 226 14.19 21.69 2.07
C LEU A 226 14.50 20.78 0.89
#